data_AF-A0A6F8Y8T2-F1
#
_entry.id   AF-A0A6F8Y8T2-F1
#
_cell.length_a   1.000
_cell.length_b   1.000
_cell.length_c   1.000
_cell.angle_alpha   90.00
_cell.angle_beta   90.00
_cell.angle_gamma   90.00
#
_symmetry.space_group_name_H-M   'P 1'
#
loop_
_entity.id
_entity.type
_entity.pdbx_description
1 polymer ?
#
loop_
_entity_poly.entity_id
_entity_poly.type
_entity_poly.pdbx_seq_one_letter_code
_entity_poly.pdbx_strand_id
1 'polypeptide(L)'
;MDWDRVVAALERHALAPGDAVGKRREWEHVLTFTVDDYGYEARPADWLIGQAAWVDAAVRVVADRFMDNFAITYGLLFTGDQDLFLNDPAAIRELGRGLGAEVDPLAYAEVLAELYSGEHIDRSTVLPFSATGGHRAGALVRDRAQFAAEYEWVDPALVSAPAVRGDGGGVELEFCSVHYFLTETKSAVDVLQWTVVGGGGRPASWVRRYLARGVERPYRVG
;
A
#
# COMPACT_ATOMS: atom_id res chain seq x y z
N MET A 1 -12.43 16.36 -5.45
CA MET A 1 -12.53 14.94 -5.10
C MET A 1 -13.99 14.59 -5.06
N ASP A 2 -14.39 13.46 -5.66
CA ASP A 2 -15.77 12.96 -5.61
C ASP A 2 -15.86 11.88 -4.53
N TRP A 3 -16.39 12.24 -3.36
CA TRP A 3 -16.50 11.33 -2.21
C TRP A 3 -17.60 10.28 -2.39
N ASP A 4 -18.64 10.57 -3.16
CA ASP A 4 -19.68 9.58 -3.47
C ASP A 4 -19.11 8.45 -4.34
N ARG A 5 -18.27 8.80 -5.31
CA ARG A 5 -17.55 7.81 -6.13
C ARG A 5 -16.64 6.91 -5.30
N VAL A 6 -15.97 7.46 -4.28
CA VAL A 6 -15.13 6.70 -3.34
C VAL A 6 -15.97 5.71 -2.53
N VAL A 7 -17.08 6.16 -1.92
CA VAL A 7 -17.97 5.27 -1.15
C VAL A 7 -18.54 4.18 -2.04
N ALA A 8 -19.01 4.52 -3.25
CA ALA A 8 -19.57 3.55 -4.17
C ALA A 8 -18.54 2.49 -4.62
N ALA A 9 -17.26 2.86 -4.78
CA ALA A 9 -16.19 1.90 -5.07
C ALA A 9 -15.93 0.97 -3.87
N LEU A 10 -15.94 1.49 -2.64
CA LEU A 10 -15.81 0.66 -1.44
C LEU A 10 -16.99 -0.30 -1.27
N GLU A 11 -18.22 0.15 -1.52
CA GLU A 11 -19.42 -0.71 -1.52
C GLU A 11 -19.34 -1.86 -2.52
N ARG A 12 -18.74 -1.62 -3.70
CA ARG A 12 -18.58 -2.65 -4.73
C ARG A 12 -17.53 -3.71 -4.38
N HIS A 13 -16.43 -3.30 -3.73
CA HIS A 13 -15.22 -4.12 -3.66
C HIS A 13 -14.80 -4.54 -2.25
N ALA A 14 -15.12 -3.75 -1.24
CA ALA A 14 -14.57 -3.90 0.12
C ALA A 14 -15.62 -4.17 1.20
N LEU A 15 -16.82 -3.56 1.08
CA LEU A 15 -17.89 -3.73 2.05
C LEU A 15 -18.72 -4.99 1.75
N ALA A 16 -19.31 -5.57 2.79
CA ALA A 16 -20.20 -6.71 2.61
C ALA A 16 -21.56 -6.26 2.04
N PRO A 17 -22.25 -7.10 1.26
CA PRO A 17 -23.57 -6.77 0.75
C PRO A 17 -24.57 -6.46 1.88
N GLY A 18 -25.13 -5.25 1.87
CA GLY A 18 -26.11 -4.80 2.88
C GLY A 18 -25.52 -3.96 4.01
N ASP A 19 -24.19 -3.79 4.03
CA ASP A 19 -23.52 -2.87 4.94
C ASP A 19 -24.05 -1.45 4.74
N ALA A 20 -24.50 -0.83 5.84
CA ALA A 20 -25.03 0.53 5.82
C ALA A 20 -23.96 1.54 6.21
N VAL A 21 -23.72 2.52 5.34
CA VAL A 21 -22.88 3.67 5.68
C VAL A 21 -23.55 4.50 6.77
N GLY A 22 -22.89 4.57 7.93
CA GLY A 22 -23.32 5.30 9.10
C GLY A 22 -22.89 6.77 9.10
N LYS A 23 -22.22 7.21 10.17
CA LYS A 23 -21.90 8.63 10.40
C LYS A 23 -20.89 9.15 9.39
N ARG A 24 -21.36 9.76 8.31
CA ARG A 24 -20.54 10.37 7.26
C ARG A 24 -20.19 11.83 7.56
N ARG A 25 -18.93 12.21 7.36
CA ARG A 25 -18.43 13.60 7.43
C ARG A 25 -17.43 13.84 6.32
N GLU A 26 -17.51 15.01 5.71
CA GLU A 26 -16.69 15.39 4.56
C GLU A 26 -16.01 16.71 4.80
N TRP A 27 -14.74 16.75 4.44
CA TRP A 27 -13.89 17.92 4.33
C TRP A 27 -13.21 17.93 2.96
N GLU A 28 -12.52 19.02 2.65
CA GLU A 28 -11.89 19.25 1.33
C GLU A 28 -10.99 18.08 0.86
N HIS A 29 -10.25 17.46 1.78
CA HIS A 29 -9.30 16.38 1.49
C HIS A 29 -9.48 15.13 2.34
N VAL A 30 -10.58 15.04 3.08
CA VAL A 30 -10.83 13.92 3.98
C VAL A 30 -12.32 13.56 3.96
N LEU A 31 -12.61 12.29 3.77
CA LEU A 31 -13.92 11.70 4.03
C LEU A 31 -13.77 10.74 5.21
N THR A 32 -14.64 10.84 6.20
CA THR A 32 -14.76 9.83 7.26
C THR A 32 -16.17 9.27 7.31
N PHE A 33 -16.32 7.97 7.49
CA PHE A 33 -17.60 7.34 7.72
C PHE A 33 -17.46 6.10 8.61
N THR A 34 -18.57 5.49 8.99
CA THR A 34 -18.56 4.25 9.77
C THR A 34 -19.34 3.17 9.04
N VAL A 35 -18.87 1.93 9.08
CA VAL A 35 -19.61 0.73 8.65
C VAL A 35 -19.39 -0.31 9.74
N ASP A 36 -20.48 -0.82 10.31
CA ASP A 36 -20.46 -1.66 11.51
C ASP A 36 -19.54 -1.09 12.61
N ASP A 37 -18.55 -1.86 13.05
CA ASP A 37 -17.58 -1.50 14.09
C ASP A 37 -16.35 -0.76 13.55
N TYR A 38 -16.26 -0.52 12.24
CA TYR A 38 -15.12 0.12 11.59
C TYR A 38 -15.36 1.61 11.35
N GLY A 39 -14.35 2.42 11.68
CA GLY A 39 -14.20 3.78 11.21
C GLY A 39 -13.38 3.81 9.93
N TYR A 40 -13.93 4.38 8.87
CA TYR A 40 -13.26 4.56 7.58
C TYR A 40 -12.78 6.00 7.45
N GLU A 41 -11.55 6.17 6.99
CA GLU A 41 -10.97 7.45 6.62
C GLU A 41 -10.39 7.35 5.20
N ALA A 42 -10.92 8.12 4.26
CA ALA A 42 -10.44 8.22 2.89
C ALA A 42 -9.76 9.57 2.64
N ARG A 43 -8.59 9.54 2.00
CA ARG A 43 -7.80 10.73 1.62
C ARG A 43 -7.21 10.56 0.22
N PRO A 44 -6.90 11.65 -0.51
CA PRO A 44 -6.04 11.55 -1.68
C PRO A 44 -4.73 10.83 -1.29
N ALA A 45 -4.36 9.82 -2.06
CA ALA A 45 -3.08 9.14 -1.88
C ALA A 45 -1.96 10.00 -2.46
N ASP A 46 -0.81 10.01 -1.78
CA ASP A 46 0.40 10.67 -2.22
C ASP A 46 1.31 9.74 -3.06
N TRP A 47 0.72 8.68 -3.62
CA TRP A 47 1.41 7.73 -4.50
C TRP A 47 1.81 8.40 -5.81
N LEU A 48 3.00 8.05 -6.31
CA LEU A 48 3.50 8.50 -7.61
C LEU A 48 2.54 8.14 -8.75
N ILE A 49 1.84 7.01 -8.65
CA ILE A 49 0.92 6.57 -9.70
C ILE A 49 -0.26 7.55 -9.87
N GLY A 50 -0.64 8.27 -8.81
CA GLY A 50 -1.67 9.30 -8.86
C GLY A 50 -1.29 10.54 -9.67
N GLN A 51 -0.02 10.66 -10.07
CA GLN A 51 0.49 11.76 -10.90
C GLN A 51 0.51 11.41 -12.39
N ALA A 52 0.19 10.16 -12.75
CA ALA A 52 0.15 9.73 -14.14
C ALA A 52 -1.01 10.41 -14.89
N ALA A 53 -0.78 10.82 -16.13
CA ALA A 53 -1.77 11.59 -16.91
C ALA A 53 -3.08 10.83 -17.21
N TRP A 54 -3.08 9.50 -17.10
CA TRP A 54 -4.26 8.64 -17.28
C TRP A 54 -5.05 8.40 -15.98
N VAL A 55 -4.56 8.91 -14.84
CA VAL A 55 -5.20 8.76 -13.53
C VAL A 55 -5.86 10.08 -13.14
N ASP A 56 -7.17 10.04 -12.86
CA ASP A 56 -7.91 11.22 -12.40
C ASP A 56 -7.70 11.47 -10.90
N ALA A 57 -7.65 10.38 -10.12
CA ALA A 57 -7.45 10.43 -8.68
C ALA A 57 -6.90 9.09 -8.16
N ALA A 58 -6.01 9.18 -7.17
CA ALA A 58 -5.61 8.07 -6.32
C ALA A 58 -6.12 8.32 -4.90
N VAL A 59 -6.73 7.32 -4.27
CA VAL A 59 -7.31 7.44 -2.93
C VAL A 59 -6.83 6.29 -2.06
N ARG A 60 -6.32 6.65 -0.87
CA ARG A 60 -6.04 5.71 0.19
C ARG A 60 -7.18 5.74 1.19
N VAL A 61 -7.66 4.57 1.58
CA VAL A 61 -8.70 4.41 2.59
C VAL A 61 -8.15 3.55 3.72
N VAL A 62 -8.29 4.01 4.96
CA VAL A 62 -7.94 3.24 6.15
C VAL A 62 -9.24 2.89 6.86
N ALA A 63 -9.51 1.60 7.04
CA ALA A 63 -10.59 1.10 7.88
C ALA A 63 -9.99 0.63 9.20
N ASP A 64 -10.33 1.33 10.28
CA ASP A 64 -9.81 1.10 11.62
C ASP A 64 -10.92 0.58 12.53
N ARG A 65 -10.68 -0.58 13.13
CA ARG A 65 -11.46 -1.11 14.25
C ARG A 65 -10.67 -0.86 15.53
N PHE A 66 -10.86 0.34 16.08
CA PHE A 66 -10.12 0.86 17.23
C PHE A 66 -10.07 -0.13 18.41
N MET A 67 -11.17 -0.87 18.65
CA MET A 67 -11.25 -1.79 19.79
C MET A 67 -10.36 -3.03 19.66
N ASP A 68 -10.09 -3.47 18.43
CA ASP A 68 -9.28 -4.66 18.16
C ASP A 68 -7.84 -4.29 17.77
N ASN A 69 -7.50 -2.99 17.86
CA ASN A 69 -6.24 -2.42 17.38
C ASN A 69 -5.91 -2.84 15.95
N PHE A 70 -6.92 -2.93 15.09
CA PHE A 70 -6.78 -3.54 13.79
C PHE A 70 -7.14 -2.55 12.68
N ALA A 71 -6.22 -2.34 11.73
CA ALA A 71 -6.45 -1.49 10.57
C ALA A 71 -6.24 -2.23 9.25
N ILE A 72 -7.09 -1.91 8.27
CA ILE A 72 -6.95 -2.34 6.87
C ILE A 72 -6.70 -1.11 6.02
N THR A 73 -5.72 -1.18 5.13
CA THR A 73 -5.49 -0.15 4.10
C THR A 73 -6.03 -0.62 2.76
N TYR A 74 -6.86 0.20 2.12
CA TYR A 74 -7.34 0.01 0.76
C TYR A 74 -6.80 1.09 -0.17
N GLY A 75 -6.56 0.71 -1.43
CA GLY A 75 -6.21 1.61 -2.51
C GLY A 75 -7.23 1.62 -3.63
N LEU A 76 -7.56 2.82 -4.11
CA LEU A 76 -8.42 3.05 -5.25
C LEU A 76 -7.68 3.94 -6.25
N LEU A 77 -7.69 3.56 -7.54
CA LEU A 77 -7.36 4.45 -8.65
C LEU A 77 -8.61 4.70 -9.48
N PHE A 78 -8.82 5.95 -9.85
CA PHE A 78 -9.91 6.36 -10.73
C PHE A 78 -9.35 6.80 -12.07
N THR A 79 -9.88 6.24 -13.15
CA THR A 79 -9.39 6.44 -14.53
C THR A 79 -10.57 6.62 -15.48
N GLY A 80 -10.89 7.85 -15.87
CA GLY A 80 -12.13 8.16 -16.57
C GLY A 80 -13.34 7.61 -15.82
N ASP A 81 -14.08 6.70 -16.47
CA ASP A 81 -15.28 6.06 -15.91
C ASP A 81 -15.00 4.78 -15.10
N GLN A 82 -13.73 4.36 -14.98
CA GLN A 82 -13.36 3.12 -14.29
C GLN A 82 -12.77 3.40 -12.90
N ASP A 83 -12.98 2.47 -11.98
CA ASP A 83 -12.28 2.38 -10.71
C ASP A 83 -11.51 1.06 -10.61
N LEU A 84 -10.24 1.15 -10.22
CA LEU A 84 -9.38 0.02 -9.96
C LEU A 84 -9.24 -0.13 -8.45
N PHE A 85 -9.72 -1.25 -7.92
CA PHE A 85 -9.49 -1.64 -6.53
C PHE A 85 -8.13 -2.32 -6.40
N LEU A 86 -7.15 -1.59 -5.88
CA LEU A 86 -5.74 -2.00 -5.87
C LEU A 86 -5.43 -3.13 -4.90
N ASN A 87 -6.37 -3.47 -4.03
CA ASN A 87 -6.26 -4.61 -3.12
C ASN A 87 -6.68 -5.93 -3.77
N ASP A 88 -7.32 -5.90 -4.95
CA ASP A 88 -7.52 -7.09 -5.76
C ASP A 88 -6.20 -7.47 -6.47
N PRO A 89 -5.59 -8.63 -6.14
CA PRO A 89 -4.37 -9.07 -6.78
C PRO A 89 -4.52 -9.20 -8.31
N ALA A 90 -5.71 -9.50 -8.84
CA ALA A 90 -5.91 -9.56 -10.28
C ALA A 90 -5.82 -8.15 -10.91
N ALA A 91 -6.48 -7.16 -10.32
CA ALA A 91 -6.45 -5.78 -10.79
C ALA A 91 -5.03 -5.20 -10.81
N ILE A 92 -4.24 -5.39 -9.74
CA ILE A 92 -2.87 -4.88 -9.71
C ILE A 92 -1.96 -5.64 -10.68
N ARG A 93 -2.13 -6.95 -10.86
CA ARG A 93 -1.42 -7.70 -11.91
C ARG A 93 -1.73 -7.16 -13.30
N GLU A 94 -2.98 -6.89 -13.61
CA GLU A 94 -3.39 -6.36 -14.91
C GLU A 94 -2.83 -4.96 -15.17
N LEU A 95 -2.79 -4.09 -14.16
CA LEU A 95 -2.09 -2.80 -14.22
C LEU A 95 -0.61 -2.97 -14.61
N GLY A 96 0.00 -4.08 -14.21
CA GLY A 96 1.36 -4.47 -14.57
C GLY A 96 1.65 -4.60 -16.08
N ARG A 97 0.62 -4.72 -16.93
CA ARG A 97 0.78 -4.73 -18.40
C ARG A 97 1.45 -3.48 -18.95
N GLY A 98 1.19 -2.35 -18.30
CA GLY A 98 1.69 -1.04 -18.67
C GLY A 98 3.08 -0.69 -18.12
N LEU A 99 3.71 -1.59 -17.35
CA LEU A 99 5.00 -1.32 -16.70
C LEU A 99 6.08 -0.92 -17.71
N GLY A 100 6.72 0.22 -17.44
CA GLY A 100 7.77 0.80 -18.27
C GLY A 100 7.27 1.52 -19.52
N ALA A 101 5.95 1.55 -19.74
CA ALA A 101 5.30 2.32 -20.80
C ALA A 101 4.41 3.42 -20.20
N GLU A 102 3.20 3.04 -19.76
CA GLU A 102 2.22 3.97 -19.16
C GLU A 102 2.26 3.96 -17.62
N VAL A 103 2.80 2.90 -17.03
CA VAL A 103 2.98 2.74 -15.58
C VAL A 103 4.45 2.83 -15.24
N ASP A 104 4.82 3.85 -14.46
CA ASP A 104 6.16 3.98 -13.91
C ASP A 104 6.47 2.81 -12.94
N PRO A 105 7.60 2.09 -13.11
CA PRO A 105 7.93 0.95 -12.25
C PRO A 105 8.07 1.30 -10.76
N LEU A 106 8.58 2.48 -10.41
CA LEU A 106 8.69 2.91 -9.00
C LEU A 106 7.33 3.26 -8.42
N ALA A 107 6.44 3.84 -9.22
CA ALA A 107 5.06 4.09 -8.82
C ALA A 107 4.31 2.79 -8.52
N TYR A 108 4.50 1.76 -9.35
CA TYR A 108 3.97 0.43 -9.10
C TYR A 108 4.56 -0.23 -7.84
N ALA A 109 5.89 -0.08 -7.65
CA ALA A 109 6.58 -0.57 -6.45
C ALA A 109 6.04 0.06 -5.16
N GLU A 110 5.73 1.36 -5.19
CA GLU A 110 5.19 2.08 -4.05
C GLU A 110 3.82 1.55 -3.63
N VAL A 111 2.93 1.29 -4.59
CA VAL A 111 1.61 0.70 -4.32
C VAL A 111 1.75 -0.72 -3.76
N LEU A 112 2.61 -1.56 -4.35
CA LEU A 112 2.87 -2.91 -3.82
C LEU A 112 3.44 -2.86 -2.40
N ALA A 113 4.38 -1.97 -2.14
CA ALA A 113 5.00 -1.82 -0.85
C ALA A 113 3.97 -1.44 0.23
N GLU A 114 3.01 -0.57 -0.07
CA GLU A 114 2.01 -0.16 0.92
C GLU A 114 0.90 -1.22 1.11
N LEU A 115 0.38 -1.78 0.01
CA LEU A 115 -0.82 -2.61 0.06
C LEU A 115 -0.56 -4.11 0.23
N TYR A 116 0.66 -4.57 -0.04
CA TYR A 116 1.00 -6.00 -0.07
C TYR A 116 2.22 -6.37 0.77
N SER A 117 2.76 -5.50 1.63
CA SER A 117 3.88 -5.84 2.53
C SER A 117 3.47 -6.61 3.78
N GLY A 118 2.18 -6.91 3.99
CA GLY A 118 1.71 -7.74 5.12
C GLY A 118 2.10 -9.22 5.01
N GLU A 119 1.75 -10.05 6.00
CA GLU A 119 2.16 -11.47 6.05
C GLU A 119 1.75 -12.27 4.79
N HIS A 120 0.56 -11.98 4.25
CA HIS A 120 0.00 -12.64 3.07
C HIS A 120 0.16 -11.78 1.81
N ILE A 121 0.95 -12.26 0.85
CA ILE A 121 1.36 -11.55 -0.38
C ILE A 121 0.22 -11.24 -1.37
N ASP A 122 -0.96 -11.85 -1.20
CA ASP A 122 -2.14 -11.71 -2.07
C ASP A 122 -3.41 -11.33 -1.28
N ARG A 123 -3.26 -10.80 -0.06
CA ARG A 123 -4.38 -10.30 0.74
C ARG A 123 -4.11 -8.86 1.14
N SER A 124 -5.19 -8.13 1.42
CA SER A 124 -5.08 -6.78 1.98
C SER A 124 -4.17 -6.80 3.21
N THR A 125 -3.29 -5.80 3.32
CA THR A 125 -2.46 -5.64 4.51
C THR A 125 -3.35 -5.46 5.74
N VAL A 126 -3.20 -6.40 6.66
CA VAL A 126 -3.88 -6.53 7.95
C VAL A 126 -2.84 -6.18 9.00
N LEU A 127 -3.05 -5.10 9.75
CA LEU A 127 -2.12 -4.66 10.80
C LEU A 127 -2.69 -4.95 12.18
N PRO A 128 -2.16 -5.95 12.90
CA PRO A 128 -2.35 -6.02 14.35
C PRO A 128 -1.52 -4.88 14.97
N PHE A 129 -2.19 -3.96 15.64
CA PHE A 129 -1.64 -2.78 16.32
C PHE A 129 -1.17 -1.65 15.39
N SER A 130 -2.16 -0.88 14.94
CA SER A 130 -2.11 0.53 14.50
C SER A 130 -0.81 1.05 13.86
N ALA A 131 -0.67 0.83 12.54
CA ALA A 131 -0.31 1.95 11.68
C ALA A 131 -1.60 2.76 11.49
N THR A 132 -1.72 3.87 12.23
CA THR A 132 -2.87 4.77 12.15
C THR A 132 -2.88 5.50 10.81
N GLY A 133 -3.87 6.36 10.53
CA GLY A 133 -3.83 7.30 9.41
C GLY A 133 -2.54 8.16 9.34
N GLY A 134 -1.70 8.17 10.38
CA GLY A 134 -0.39 8.81 10.40
C GLY A 134 0.80 7.98 9.92
N HIS A 135 0.72 6.64 9.77
CA HIS A 135 1.84 5.78 9.33
C HIS A 135 1.38 4.83 8.22
N ARG A 136 2.17 4.73 7.14
CA ARG A 136 1.88 3.81 6.03
C ARG A 136 2.07 2.36 6.50
N ALA A 137 1.19 1.46 6.04
CA ALA A 137 1.26 0.04 6.41
C ALA A 137 2.56 -0.61 5.91
N GLY A 138 2.99 -0.24 4.70
CA GLY A 138 4.34 -0.48 4.24
C GLY A 138 4.85 0.66 3.37
N ALA A 139 6.17 0.69 3.17
CA ALA A 139 6.83 1.74 2.41
C ALA A 139 7.93 1.17 1.51
N LEU A 140 8.05 1.73 0.31
CA LEU A 140 9.16 1.46 -0.60
C LEU A 140 10.44 2.05 -0.02
N VAL A 141 11.50 1.24 0.06
CA VAL A 141 12.85 1.74 0.37
C VAL A 141 13.43 2.36 -0.89
N ARG A 142 13.38 3.70 -0.98
CA ARG A 142 13.90 4.44 -2.14
C ARG A 142 15.42 4.54 -2.12
N ASP A 143 15.98 4.83 -0.94
CA ASP A 143 17.41 4.89 -0.75
C ASP A 143 17.81 4.39 0.65
N ARG A 144 19.05 3.90 0.74
CA ARG A 144 19.59 3.31 1.97
C ARG A 144 19.80 4.33 3.09
N ALA A 145 20.10 5.58 2.76
CA ALA A 145 20.38 6.61 3.76
C ALA A 145 19.08 7.06 4.46
N GLN A 146 17.99 7.25 3.70
CA GLN A 146 16.66 7.49 4.25
C GLN A 146 16.23 6.32 5.14
N PHE A 147 16.38 5.08 4.66
CA PHE A 147 16.05 3.91 5.48
C PHE A 147 16.83 3.87 6.79
N ALA A 148 18.14 4.14 6.76
CA ALA A 148 18.97 4.18 7.96
C ALA A 148 18.57 5.30 8.94
N ALA A 149 18.04 6.42 8.43
CA ALA A 149 17.56 7.52 9.26
C ALA A 149 16.20 7.21 9.91
N GLU A 150 15.28 6.59 9.18
CA GLU A 150 13.95 6.23 9.67
C GLU A 150 13.97 5.01 10.60
N TYR A 151 14.81 4.03 10.29
CA TYR A 151 14.92 2.75 10.99
C TYR A 151 16.33 2.52 11.53
N GLU A 152 16.83 3.48 12.32
CA GLU A 152 18.20 3.51 12.90
C GLU A 152 18.63 2.23 13.64
N TRP A 153 17.70 1.37 14.04
CA TRP A 153 17.94 0.11 14.75
C TRP A 153 18.00 -1.11 13.83
N VAL A 154 17.84 -0.94 12.52
CA VAL A 154 17.85 -2.02 11.51
C VAL A 154 19.10 -1.91 10.66
N ASP A 155 19.73 -3.03 10.34
CA ASP A 155 20.94 -3.04 9.51
C ASP A 155 20.64 -2.50 8.10
N PRO A 156 21.20 -1.32 7.71
CA PRO A 156 20.94 -0.74 6.41
C PRO A 156 21.58 -1.53 5.26
N ALA A 157 22.50 -2.46 5.53
CA ALA A 157 23.04 -3.36 4.51
C ALA A 157 22.00 -4.36 3.98
N LEU A 158 20.90 -4.58 4.70
CA LEU A 158 19.80 -5.43 4.25
C LEU A 158 19.08 -4.86 3.02
N VAL A 159 19.08 -3.55 2.83
CA VAL A 159 18.28 -2.91 1.78
C VAL A 159 19.15 -2.41 0.62
N SER A 160 18.56 -2.38 -0.56
CA SER A 160 19.10 -1.78 -1.77
C SER A 160 18.09 -0.82 -2.38
N ALA A 161 18.57 0.19 -3.10
CA ALA A 161 17.71 1.03 -3.93
C ALA A 161 17.01 0.18 -5.01
N PRO A 162 15.83 0.61 -5.50
CA PRO A 162 15.13 -0.09 -6.57
C PRO A 162 15.98 -0.17 -7.84
N ALA A 163 15.95 -1.33 -8.50
CA ALA A 163 16.61 -1.56 -9.78
C ALA A 163 15.57 -1.94 -10.83
N VAL A 164 15.61 -1.27 -11.97
CA VAL A 164 14.73 -1.53 -13.12
C VAL A 164 15.57 -2.00 -14.28
N ARG A 165 15.21 -3.15 -14.88
CA ARG A 165 15.85 -3.71 -16.07
C ARG A 165 14.79 -3.91 -17.15
N GLY A 166 15.13 -3.57 -18.38
CA GLY A 166 14.32 -3.92 -19.55
C GLY A 166 14.76 -5.27 -20.09
N ASP A 167 13.83 -6.20 -20.29
CA ASP A 167 14.09 -7.51 -20.90
C ASP A 167 13.07 -7.80 -22.00
N GLY A 168 13.52 -7.87 -23.25
CA GLY A 168 12.70 -8.35 -24.38
C GLY A 168 11.35 -7.64 -24.57
N GLY A 169 11.23 -6.36 -24.18
CA GLY A 169 9.98 -5.59 -24.23
C GLY A 169 9.15 -5.62 -22.94
N GLY A 170 9.58 -6.34 -21.92
CA GLY A 170 9.06 -6.29 -20.55
C GLY A 170 9.97 -5.56 -19.57
N VAL A 171 9.50 -5.46 -18.33
CA VAL A 171 10.21 -4.87 -17.20
C VAL A 171 10.43 -5.92 -16.13
N GLU A 172 11.66 -5.99 -15.63
CA GLU A 172 12.00 -6.61 -14.36
C GLU A 172 12.36 -5.51 -13.35
N LEU A 173 11.71 -5.54 -12.20
CA LEU A 173 11.87 -4.57 -11.12
C LEU A 173 12.23 -5.32 -9.84
N GLU A 174 13.35 -4.95 -9.24
CA GLU A 174 13.77 -5.43 -7.92
C GLU A 174 13.74 -4.26 -6.93
N PHE A 175 13.12 -4.43 -5.77
CA PHE A 175 13.09 -3.40 -4.74
C PHE A 175 12.97 -3.98 -3.33
N CYS A 176 13.24 -3.15 -2.33
CA CYS A 176 12.99 -3.47 -0.93
C CYS A 176 11.78 -2.69 -0.41
N SER A 177 10.97 -3.31 0.45
CA SER A 177 9.94 -2.61 1.23
C SER A 177 10.11 -2.87 2.72
N VAL A 178 9.54 -1.97 3.51
CA VAL A 178 9.44 -2.10 4.97
C VAL A 178 7.97 -2.22 5.33
N HIS A 179 7.66 -3.19 6.17
CA HIS A 179 6.37 -3.31 6.83
C HIS A 179 6.56 -2.92 8.29
N TYR A 180 5.95 -1.81 8.72
CA TYR A 180 6.02 -1.34 10.11
C TYR A 180 4.77 -1.77 10.85
N PHE A 181 4.95 -2.33 12.04
CA PHE A 181 3.84 -2.73 12.91
C PHE A 181 4.20 -2.54 14.38
N LEU A 182 3.19 -2.43 15.22
CA LEU A 182 3.36 -2.43 16.66
C LEU A 182 3.16 -3.86 17.20
N THR A 183 3.90 -4.16 18.25
CA THR A 183 3.66 -5.31 19.12
C THR A 183 3.06 -4.79 20.42
N GLU A 184 2.69 -5.69 21.35
CA GLU A 184 2.12 -5.29 22.64
C GLU A 184 2.99 -4.30 23.43
N THR A 185 4.31 -4.30 23.19
CA THR A 185 5.25 -3.51 23.99
C THR A 185 6.27 -2.70 23.19
N LYS A 186 6.37 -2.90 21.87
CA LYS A 186 7.39 -2.27 21.00
C LYS A 186 6.86 -1.99 19.61
N SER A 187 7.63 -1.26 18.82
CA SER A 187 7.48 -1.26 17.36
C SER A 187 8.45 -2.26 16.74
N ALA A 188 8.05 -2.90 15.65
CA ALA A 188 8.89 -3.80 14.88
C ALA A 188 8.74 -3.53 13.39
N VAL A 189 9.71 -4.04 12.62
CA VAL A 189 9.63 -4.01 11.16
C VAL A 189 9.96 -5.36 10.55
N ASP A 190 9.33 -5.65 9.42
CA ASP A 190 9.81 -6.62 8.45
C ASP A 190 10.50 -5.89 7.30
N VAL A 191 11.61 -6.44 6.82
CA VAL A 191 12.30 -5.99 5.62
C VAL A 191 12.09 -7.02 4.54
N LEU A 192 11.51 -6.60 3.42
CA LEU A 192 11.07 -7.48 2.34
C LEU A 192 11.83 -7.15 1.07
N GLN A 193 12.23 -8.17 0.32
CA GLN A 193 12.73 -8.02 -1.04
C GLN A 193 11.68 -8.53 -2.02
N TRP A 194 11.49 -7.75 -3.08
CA TRP A 194 10.55 -8.01 -4.15
C TRP A 194 11.30 -8.17 -5.47
N THR A 195 10.80 -9.09 -6.28
CA THR A 195 11.09 -9.16 -7.72
C THR A 195 9.76 -9.16 -8.44
N VAL A 196 9.56 -8.19 -9.32
CA VAL A 196 8.36 -8.01 -10.14
C VAL A 196 8.78 -8.16 -11.59
N VAL A 197 8.02 -8.92 -12.36
CA VAL A 197 8.16 -8.99 -13.83
C VAL A 197 6.83 -8.63 -14.47
N GLY A 198 6.85 -7.83 -15.53
CA GLY A 198 5.64 -7.39 -16.22
C GLY A 198 5.96 -6.62 -17.50
N GLY A 199 5.07 -5.72 -17.90
CA GLY A 199 5.25 -4.88 -19.09
C GLY A 199 5.12 -5.66 -20.41
N GLY A 200 5.26 -4.95 -21.52
CA GLY A 200 5.11 -5.53 -22.87
C GLY A 200 3.71 -6.12 -23.09
N GLY A 201 2.70 -5.55 -22.43
CA GLY A 201 1.32 -6.03 -22.50
C GLY A 201 1.04 -7.30 -21.69
N ARG A 202 1.98 -7.81 -20.87
CA ARG A 202 1.77 -8.99 -20.00
C ARG A 202 1.48 -8.55 -18.56
N PRO A 203 0.53 -9.19 -17.85
CA PRO A 203 0.28 -8.87 -16.45
C PRO A 203 1.54 -9.03 -15.63
N ALA A 204 1.66 -8.22 -14.58
CA ALA A 204 2.74 -8.40 -13.64
C ALA A 204 2.60 -9.72 -12.89
N SER A 205 3.74 -10.29 -12.51
CA SER A 205 3.83 -11.28 -11.45
C SER A 205 4.95 -10.85 -10.50
N TRP A 206 4.88 -11.31 -9.26
CA TRP A 206 5.88 -10.95 -8.26
C TRP A 206 6.15 -12.09 -7.32
N VAL A 207 7.37 -12.09 -6.81
CA VAL A 207 7.80 -12.89 -5.67
C VAL A 207 8.31 -11.98 -4.58
N ARG A 208 8.16 -12.40 -3.33
CA ARG A 208 8.61 -11.66 -2.17
C ARG A 208 9.25 -12.59 -1.17
N ARG A 209 10.35 -12.15 -0.56
CA ARG A 209 11.00 -12.85 0.55
C ARG A 209 11.33 -11.89 1.68
N TYR A 210 11.36 -12.41 2.90
CA TYR A 210 11.85 -11.67 4.06
C TYR A 210 13.38 -11.65 4.03
N LEU A 211 13.97 -10.46 4.14
CA LEU A 211 15.38 -10.25 4.46
C LEU A 211 15.59 -10.15 5.97
N ALA A 212 14.60 -9.62 6.68
CA ALA A 212 14.49 -9.67 8.13
C ALA A 212 13.01 -9.68 8.55
N ARG A 213 12.70 -10.33 9.67
CA ARG A 213 11.33 -10.45 10.18
C ARG A 213 11.28 -10.05 11.66
N GLY A 214 10.34 -9.20 12.03
CA GLY A 214 10.09 -8.79 13.42
C GLY A 214 11.28 -8.11 14.09
N VAL A 215 12.00 -7.24 13.38
CA VAL A 215 13.13 -6.51 13.96
C VAL A 215 12.60 -5.43 14.90
N GLU A 216 12.60 -5.74 16.18
CA GLU A 216 12.08 -4.87 17.23
C GLU A 216 12.98 -3.66 17.48
N ARG A 217 12.36 -2.50 17.68
CA ARG A 217 13.06 -1.31 18.18
C ARG A 217 13.53 -1.57 19.62
N PRO A 218 14.82 -1.37 19.94
CA PRO A 218 15.30 -1.53 21.30
C PRO A 218 14.69 -0.47 22.24
N TYR A 219 14.49 -0.85 23.50
CA TYR A 219 14.12 0.11 24.54
C TYR A 219 15.25 1.12 24.73
N ARG A 220 14.96 2.41 24.57
CA ARG A 220 15.83 3.47 25.07
C ARG A 220 15.46 3.74 26.52
N VAL A 221 16.27 3.25 27.46
CA VAL A 221 16.24 3.76 28.83
C VAL A 221 16.92 5.12 28.79
N GLY A 222 16.14 6.19 28.97
CA GLY A 222 16.64 7.56 29.10
C GLY A 222 17.31 7.79 30.44
#